data_AF-L0B1Z8-F1
#
_entry.id   AF-L0B1Z8-F1
#
_cell.length_a   1.000
_cell.length_b   1.000
_cell.length_c   1.000
_cell.angle_alpha   90.00
_cell.angle_beta   90.00
_cell.angle_gamma   90.00
#
_symmetry.space_group_name_H-M   'P 1'
#
loop_
_entity.id
_entity.type
_entity.pdbx_description
1 polymer ?
#
loop_
_entity_poly.entity_id
_entity_poly.type
_entity_poly.pdbx_seq_one_letter_code
_entity_poly.pdbx_strand_id
1 'polypeptide(L)'
;MKVSLITSVRRSINYRLGRLYNSFYYSQSNNKYVMVFAFPAFLWYIRYRADTKLGYRLYISPTALGPLDYLDKVDSSKETLEEEAKEPSVFEKIGEKFEWLTEKVSGSAPLVKNWTNGKKIYLPDDVTVSDLKRLVYGNNTAAQRDVLVGCKGRIMNNDDNLALATRAFCKRDPRLVLWREGRIAS
;
A
#
# COMPACT_ATOMS: atom_id res chain seq x y z
N MET A 1 18.14 2.41 -57.02
CA MET A 1 17.35 3.29 -56.12
C MET A 1 17.91 3.17 -54.69
N LYS A 2 18.41 4.27 -54.09
CA LYS A 2 18.87 4.26 -52.69
C LYS A 2 17.66 4.47 -51.79
N VAL A 3 17.22 3.42 -51.08
CA VAL A 3 16.17 3.53 -50.06
C VAL A 3 16.77 4.22 -48.84
N SER A 4 16.08 5.23 -48.31
CA SER A 4 16.50 5.92 -47.08
C SER A 4 16.53 4.94 -45.89
N LEU A 5 17.51 5.14 -45.00
CA LEU A 5 17.64 4.35 -43.77
C LEU A 5 16.36 4.40 -42.92
N ILE A 6 15.67 5.54 -42.89
CA ILE A 6 14.43 5.73 -42.12
C ILE A 6 13.31 4.86 -42.70
N THR A 7 13.20 4.78 -44.02
CA THR A 7 12.20 3.92 -44.68
C THR A 7 12.49 2.44 -44.43
N SER A 8 13.76 2.05 -44.43
CA SER A 8 14.19 0.68 -44.09
C SER A 8 13.90 0.32 -42.63
N VAL A 9 14.20 1.22 -41.69
CA VAL A 9 13.91 1.04 -40.25
C VAL A 9 12.39 0.96 -40.01
N ARG A 10 11.60 1.85 -40.60
CA ARG A 10 10.13 1.82 -40.50
C ARG A 10 9.56 0.51 -41.03
N ARG A 11 10.04 0.03 -42.18
CA ARG A 11 9.64 -1.26 -42.74
C ARG A 11 10.00 -2.41 -41.80
N SER A 12 11.18 -2.37 -41.17
CA SER A 12 11.61 -3.38 -40.20
C SER A 12 10.75 -3.38 -38.93
N ILE A 13 10.42 -2.22 -38.37
CA ILE A 13 9.55 -2.09 -37.19
C ILE A 13 8.15 -2.63 -37.52
N ASN A 14 7.58 -2.23 -38.65
CA ASN A 14 6.25 -2.70 -39.07
C ASN A 14 6.23 -4.22 -39.28
N TYR A 15 7.28 -4.79 -39.88
CA TYR A 15 7.41 -6.24 -40.01
C TYR A 15 7.48 -6.95 -38.66
N ARG A 16 8.27 -6.43 -37.71
CA ARG A 16 8.40 -6.99 -36.35
C ARG A 16 7.08 -6.90 -35.58
N LEU A 17 6.40 -5.75 -35.61
CA LEU A 17 5.10 -5.57 -34.97
C LEU A 17 4.03 -6.48 -35.56
N GLY A 18 3.98 -6.62 -36.89
CA GLY A 18 3.08 -7.55 -37.57
C GLY A 18 3.35 -9.00 -37.17
N ARG A 19 4.63 -9.39 -37.06
CA ARG A 19 5.01 -10.74 -36.62
C ARG A 19 4.65 -11.00 -35.15
N LEU A 20 4.86 -10.01 -34.27
CA LEU A 20 4.48 -10.09 -32.86
C LEU A 20 2.96 -10.22 -32.70
N TYR A 21 2.19 -9.43 -33.44
CA TYR A 21 0.73 -9.50 -33.41
C TYR A 21 0.23 -10.87 -33.90
N ASN A 22 0.74 -11.38 -35.03
CA ASN A 22 0.38 -12.71 -35.51
C ASN A 22 0.74 -13.80 -34.48
N SER A 23 1.93 -13.72 -33.88
CA SER A 23 2.33 -14.67 -32.83
C SER A 23 1.43 -14.60 -31.60
N PHE A 24 0.98 -13.40 -31.22
CA PHE A 24 0.06 -13.21 -30.10
C PHE A 24 -1.35 -13.71 -30.44
N TYR A 25 -1.83 -13.46 -31.65
CA TYR A 25 -3.16 -13.87 -32.11
C TYR A 25 -3.31 -15.40 -32.05
N TYR A 26 -2.35 -16.13 -32.62
CA TYR A 26 -2.35 -17.60 -32.68
C TYR A 26 -1.82 -18.30 -31.41
N SER A 27 -1.60 -17.57 -30.32
CA SER A 27 -1.20 -18.16 -29.03
C SER A 27 -2.40 -18.55 -28.16
N GLN A 28 -2.18 -19.48 -27.23
CA GLN A 28 -3.19 -20.00 -26.31
C GLN A 28 -3.77 -18.87 -25.42
N SER A 29 -5.09 -18.71 -25.45
CA SER A 29 -5.80 -17.63 -24.74
C SER A 29 -5.59 -17.64 -23.23
N ASN A 30 -5.52 -18.82 -22.61
CA ASN A 30 -5.39 -18.97 -21.17
C ASN A 30 -4.07 -18.37 -20.63
N ASN A 31 -2.97 -18.49 -21.39
CA ASN A 31 -1.65 -18.07 -20.92
C ASN A 31 -1.24 -16.69 -21.45
N LYS A 32 -1.64 -16.35 -22.69
CA LYS A 32 -1.11 -15.16 -23.39
C LYS A 32 -1.35 -13.85 -22.66
N TYR A 33 -2.51 -13.66 -22.05
CA TYR A 33 -2.83 -12.41 -21.36
C TYR A 33 -2.06 -12.27 -20.04
N VAL A 34 -1.92 -13.36 -19.29
CA VAL A 34 -1.20 -13.34 -18.01
C VAL A 34 0.28 -13.07 -18.23
N MET A 35 0.90 -13.77 -19.18
CA MET A 35 2.33 -13.65 -19.46
C MET A 35 2.72 -12.32 -20.10
N VAL A 36 1.89 -11.77 -20.99
CA VAL A 36 2.23 -10.54 -21.73
C VAL A 36 1.84 -9.29 -20.95
N PHE A 37 0.73 -9.31 -20.22
CA PHE A 37 0.23 -8.11 -19.54
C PHE A 37 0.35 -8.19 -18.03
N ALA A 38 -0.15 -9.26 -17.39
CA ALA A 38 -0.22 -9.30 -15.94
C ALA A 38 1.16 -9.34 -15.26
N PHE A 39 2.04 -10.27 -15.66
CA PHE A 39 3.36 -10.36 -15.05
C PHE A 39 4.25 -9.15 -15.34
N PRO A 40 4.36 -8.63 -16.58
CA PRO A 40 5.17 -7.45 -16.83
C PRO A 40 4.64 -6.21 -16.11
N ALA A 41 3.32 -6.02 -16.03
CA ALA A 41 2.73 -4.91 -15.27
C ALA A 41 3.03 -5.03 -13.78
N PHE A 42 2.93 -6.24 -13.21
CA PHE A 42 3.24 -6.49 -11.81
C PHE A 42 4.73 -6.28 -11.48
N LEU A 43 5.62 -6.81 -12.32
CA LEU A 43 7.07 -6.60 -12.19
C LEU A 43 7.43 -5.12 -12.31
N TRP A 44 6.83 -4.42 -13.27
CA TRP A 44 7.01 -2.99 -13.43
C TRP A 44 6.53 -2.23 -12.19
N TYR A 45 5.35 -2.55 -11.67
CA TYR A 45 4.80 -1.90 -10.47
C TYR A 45 5.70 -2.12 -9.24
N ILE A 46 6.14 -3.35 -8.99
CA ILE A 46 7.03 -3.64 -7.86
C ILE A 46 8.37 -2.92 -8.01
N ARG A 47 8.98 -2.99 -9.21
CA ARG A 47 10.26 -2.34 -9.49
C ARG A 47 10.14 -0.83 -9.32
N TYR A 48 9.13 -0.23 -9.95
CA TYR A 48 8.85 1.20 -9.88
C TYR A 48 8.65 1.65 -8.43
N ARG A 49 7.81 0.94 -7.66
CA ARG A 49 7.59 1.24 -6.23
C ARG A 49 8.86 1.07 -5.39
N ALA A 50 9.69 0.09 -5.69
CA ALA A 50 10.92 -0.17 -4.93
C ALA A 50 12.03 0.85 -5.21
N ASP A 51 12.11 1.38 -6.43
CA ASP A 51 13.12 2.37 -6.82
C ASP A 51 12.74 3.81 -6.50
N THR A 52 11.46 4.16 -6.67
CA THR A 52 11.01 5.56 -6.56
C THR A 52 10.60 5.98 -5.16
N LYS A 53 10.28 5.03 -4.27
CA LYS A 53 9.80 5.31 -2.92
C LYS A 53 10.74 4.76 -1.87
N LEU A 54 10.84 5.46 -0.74
CA LEU A 54 11.63 5.03 0.40
C LEU A 54 10.87 4.00 1.24
N GLY A 55 11.58 2.92 1.58
CA GLY A 55 11.03 1.81 2.38
C GLY A 55 11.37 1.93 3.85
N TYR A 56 10.35 1.96 4.72
CA TYR A 56 10.51 1.99 6.18
C TYR A 56 9.97 0.71 6.80
N ARG A 57 10.62 0.20 7.85
CA ARG A 57 10.12 -0.90 8.68
C ARG A 57 9.49 -0.31 9.93
N LEU A 58 8.20 -0.57 10.13
CA LEU A 58 7.47 -0.06 11.27
C LEU A 58 7.38 -1.11 12.38
N TYR A 59 7.52 -0.64 13.61
CA TYR A 59 7.30 -1.40 14.82
C TYR A 59 6.38 -0.58 15.72
N ILE A 60 5.33 -1.20 16.24
CA ILE A 60 4.43 -0.58 17.19
C ILE A 60 4.69 -1.28 18.52
N SER A 61 5.05 -0.49 19.53
CA SER A 61 5.18 -0.97 20.90
C SER A 61 3.78 -1.19 21.50
N PRO A 62 3.66 -2.09 22.49
CA PRO A 62 2.39 -2.30 23.17
C PRO A 62 1.88 -1.06 23.91
N THR A 63 2.70 -0.02 24.15
CA THR A 63 2.21 1.22 24.78
C THR A 63 1.51 2.16 23.79
N ALA A 64 1.89 2.08 22.50
CA ALA A 64 1.27 2.84 21.41
C ALA A 64 -0.07 2.24 20.95
N LEU A 65 -0.36 0.99 21.28
CA LEU A 65 -1.73 0.47 21.34
C LEU A 65 -2.23 0.77 22.75
N GLY A 66 -3.20 1.67 22.91
CA GLY A 66 -3.92 1.76 24.19
C GLY A 66 -4.51 0.38 24.56
N PRO A 67 -4.92 0.15 25.82
CA PRO A 67 -5.45 -1.14 26.22
C PRO A 67 -6.53 -1.56 25.24
N LEU A 68 -6.33 -2.69 24.55
CA LEU A 68 -7.22 -3.24 23.52
C LEU A 68 -8.59 -3.71 24.10
N ASP A 69 -8.95 -3.29 25.32
CA ASP A 69 -10.02 -3.85 26.15
C ASP A 69 -11.45 -3.33 25.86
N TYR A 70 -11.65 -2.45 24.87
CA TYR A 70 -12.97 -1.84 24.61
C TYR A 70 -13.58 -2.12 23.24
N LEU A 71 -12.81 -2.50 22.21
CA LEU A 71 -13.39 -2.84 20.90
C LEU A 71 -13.89 -4.29 20.86
N ASP A 72 -13.18 -5.23 21.48
CA ASP A 72 -13.64 -6.62 21.61
C ASP A 72 -14.94 -6.74 22.42
N LYS A 73 -15.23 -5.78 23.32
CA LYS A 73 -16.48 -5.73 24.10
C LYS A 73 -17.67 -5.10 23.37
N VAL A 74 -17.44 -4.34 22.30
CA VAL A 74 -18.51 -3.70 21.52
C VAL A 74 -18.95 -4.62 20.37
N ASP A 75 -18.01 -5.31 19.73
CA ASP A 75 -18.30 -6.24 18.62
C ASP A 75 -19.08 -7.49 19.08
N SER A 76 -18.90 -7.94 20.32
CA SER A 76 -19.69 -9.06 20.89
C SER A 76 -21.17 -8.72 21.14
N SER A 77 -21.58 -7.46 21.02
CA SER A 77 -22.91 -6.98 21.42
C SER A 77 -23.80 -6.51 20.26
N LYS A 78 -23.31 -6.54 19.01
CA LYS A 78 -24.03 -5.95 17.86
C LYS A 78 -24.27 -6.86 16.65
N GLU A 79 -23.70 -8.06 16.56
CA GLU A 79 -23.91 -8.94 15.38
C GLU A 79 -25.03 -9.99 15.56
N THR A 80 -25.82 -9.92 16.64
CA THR A 80 -26.92 -10.86 16.94
C THR A 80 -28.27 -10.52 16.31
N LEU A 81 -28.37 -9.68 15.27
CA LEU A 81 -29.68 -9.28 14.70
C LEU A 81 -29.70 -9.29 13.15
N GLU A 82 -30.14 -10.44 12.60
CA GLU A 82 -31.11 -10.64 11.50
C GLU A 82 -30.85 -9.95 10.13
N GLU A 83 -30.42 -10.66 9.07
CA GLU A 83 -31.22 -11.36 8.02
C GLU A 83 -32.28 -10.46 7.33
N GLU A 84 -32.27 -10.21 6.01
CA GLU A 84 -32.74 -11.10 4.92
C GLU A 84 -32.11 -10.73 3.55
N ALA A 85 -31.82 -11.72 2.69
CA ALA A 85 -31.24 -11.52 1.35
C ALA A 85 -32.17 -12.00 0.22
N LYS A 86 -32.42 -11.13 -0.77
CA LYS A 86 -33.11 -11.41 -2.04
C LYS A 86 -32.07 -11.50 -3.15
N GLU A 87 -32.05 -12.56 -3.95
CA GLU A 87 -30.97 -12.81 -4.93
C GLU A 87 -30.95 -11.82 -6.11
N PRO A 88 -29.82 -11.11 -6.36
CA PRO A 88 -29.65 -10.27 -7.55
C PRO A 88 -29.00 -11.03 -8.73
N SER A 89 -29.16 -10.44 -9.90
CA SER A 89 -28.78 -11.01 -11.19
C SER A 89 -27.26 -11.09 -11.41
N VAL A 90 -26.80 -11.95 -12.33
CA VAL A 90 -25.37 -12.26 -12.56
C VAL A 90 -24.52 -11.02 -12.90
N PHE A 91 -25.10 -10.01 -13.55
CA PHE A 91 -24.38 -8.78 -13.89
C PHE A 91 -24.22 -7.82 -12.71
N GLU A 92 -25.19 -7.76 -11.80
CA GLU A 92 -25.08 -7.03 -10.52
C GLU A 92 -24.05 -7.70 -9.60
N LYS A 93 -24.01 -9.04 -9.56
CA LYS A 93 -22.98 -9.78 -8.81
C LYS A 93 -21.56 -9.46 -9.27
N ILE A 94 -21.36 -9.14 -10.54
CA ILE A 94 -20.04 -8.74 -11.06
C ILE A 94 -19.76 -7.28 -10.67
N GLY A 95 -20.75 -6.39 -10.80
CA GLY A 95 -20.66 -5.00 -10.34
C GLY A 95 -20.32 -4.89 -8.85
N GLU A 96 -21.10 -5.53 -7.99
CA GLU A 96 -20.88 -5.60 -6.53
C GLU A 96 -19.55 -6.28 -6.19
N LYS A 97 -19.13 -7.29 -6.98
CA LYS A 97 -17.82 -7.94 -6.83
C LYS A 97 -16.65 -7.09 -7.37
N PHE A 98 -16.91 -6.04 -8.14
CA PHE A 98 -15.90 -5.03 -8.42
C PHE A 98 -15.97 -3.90 -7.40
N GLU A 99 -17.16 -3.50 -6.95
CA GLU A 99 -17.35 -2.46 -5.95
C GLU A 99 -16.77 -2.84 -4.59
N TRP A 100 -17.03 -4.03 -4.03
CA TRP A 100 -16.38 -4.47 -2.78
C TRP A 100 -14.85 -4.51 -2.90
N LEU A 101 -14.33 -4.83 -4.10
CA LEU A 101 -12.90 -4.89 -4.38
C LEU A 101 -12.36 -3.47 -4.43
N THR A 102 -13.07 -2.54 -5.06
CA THR A 102 -12.72 -1.13 -5.05
C THR A 102 -12.87 -0.50 -3.68
N GLU A 103 -13.88 -0.79 -2.88
CA GLU A 103 -14.02 -0.27 -1.51
C GLU A 103 -13.00 -0.88 -0.54
N LYS A 104 -12.66 -2.17 -0.69
CA LYS A 104 -11.61 -2.82 0.11
C LYS A 104 -10.20 -2.41 -0.30
N VAL A 105 -10.00 -1.98 -1.54
CA VAL A 105 -8.71 -1.51 -2.07
C VAL A 105 -8.56 0.02 -1.94
N SER A 106 -9.66 0.79 -2.03
CA SER A 106 -9.67 2.26 -1.92
C SER A 106 -10.00 2.76 -0.50
N GLY A 107 -10.69 1.95 0.31
CA GLY A 107 -10.91 2.22 1.72
C GLY A 107 -9.58 2.20 2.43
N SER A 108 -9.11 3.38 2.82
CA SER A 108 -7.95 3.60 3.68
C SER A 108 -8.23 3.08 5.09
N ALA A 109 -8.48 1.78 5.23
CA ALA A 109 -8.59 1.14 6.53
C ALA A 109 -7.26 1.36 7.27
N PRO A 110 -7.30 1.70 8.58
CA PRO A 110 -6.09 1.93 9.35
C PRO A 110 -5.23 0.66 9.31
N LEU A 111 -3.92 0.84 9.12
CA LEU A 111 -2.98 -0.28 9.00
C LEU A 111 -2.96 -1.17 10.26
N VAL A 112 -3.53 -0.69 11.38
CA VAL A 112 -3.53 -1.35 12.70
C VAL A 112 -4.41 -2.60 12.78
N LYS A 113 -5.53 -2.71 12.03
CA LYS A 113 -6.54 -3.78 12.23
C LYS A 113 -5.97 -5.21 12.14
N ASN A 114 -4.93 -5.43 11.31
CA ASN A 114 -4.19 -6.69 11.21
C ASN A 114 -2.67 -6.42 11.25
N TRP A 115 -2.23 -5.68 12.26
CA TRP A 115 -0.84 -5.25 12.37
C TRP A 115 0.11 -6.40 12.68
N THR A 116 1.26 -6.41 12.00
CA THR A 116 2.40 -7.26 12.33
C THR A 116 3.65 -6.39 12.39
N ASN A 117 4.44 -6.57 13.45
CA ASN A 117 5.67 -5.80 13.64
C ASN A 117 6.72 -6.13 12.57
N GLY A 118 7.45 -5.11 12.11
CA GLY A 118 8.43 -5.22 11.04
C GLY A 118 7.86 -5.10 9.62
N LYS A 119 6.57 -4.74 9.47
CA LYS A 119 5.93 -4.50 8.17
C LYS A 119 6.66 -3.39 7.40
N LYS A 120 7.04 -3.68 6.16
CA LYS A 120 7.68 -2.72 5.25
C LYS A 120 6.62 -1.87 4.57
N ILE A 121 6.70 -0.55 4.74
CA ILE A 121 5.86 0.43 4.06
C ILE A 121 6.73 1.28 3.12
N TYR A 122 6.12 1.71 2.01
CA TYR A 122 6.80 2.58 1.04
C TYR A 122 6.08 3.92 1.04
N LEU A 123 6.81 4.98 1.36
CA LEU A 123 6.30 6.34 1.43
C LEU A 123 7.09 7.24 0.48
N PRO A 124 6.45 8.28 -0.08
CA PRO A 124 7.17 9.32 -0.81
C PRO A 124 8.01 10.19 0.15
N ASP A 125 8.87 11.03 -0.44
CA ASP A 125 9.92 11.76 0.27
C ASP A 125 9.41 13.02 0.99
N ASP A 126 8.20 13.47 0.68
CA ASP A 126 7.54 14.66 1.21
C ASP A 126 6.70 14.38 2.47
N VAL A 127 6.57 13.11 2.88
CA VAL A 127 5.73 12.69 4.00
C VAL A 127 6.28 13.16 5.34
N THR A 128 5.40 13.76 6.15
CA THR A 128 5.72 14.14 7.54
C THR A 128 5.46 13.00 8.52
N VAL A 129 5.97 13.13 9.74
CA VAL A 129 5.67 12.19 10.83
C VAL A 129 4.18 12.19 11.18
N SER A 130 3.50 13.34 11.05
CA SER A 130 2.05 13.45 11.25
C SER A 130 1.25 12.62 10.24
N ASP A 131 1.64 12.66 8.96
CA ASP A 131 1.03 11.89 7.88
C ASP A 131 1.23 10.38 8.11
N LEU A 132 2.42 9.97 8.56
CA LEU A 132 2.69 8.59 8.95
C LEU A 132 1.72 8.11 10.05
N LYS A 133 1.50 8.92 11.09
CA LYS A 133 0.55 8.58 12.16
C LYS A 133 -0.87 8.46 11.64
N ARG A 134 -1.28 9.33 10.72
CA ARG A 134 -2.58 9.26 10.06
C ARG A 134 -2.75 7.99 9.23
N LEU A 135 -1.69 7.56 8.54
CA LEU A 135 -1.70 6.29 7.78
C LEU A 135 -1.80 5.06 8.70
N VAL A 136 -1.18 5.09 9.88
CA VAL A 136 -1.24 3.99 10.85
C VAL A 136 -2.60 3.95 11.56
N TYR A 137 -2.99 5.04 12.20
CA TYR A 137 -4.17 5.09 13.09
C TYR A 137 -5.47 5.57 12.42
N GLY A 138 -5.45 5.91 11.14
CA GLY A 138 -6.60 6.50 10.45
C GLY A 138 -6.90 7.92 10.93
N ASN A 139 -8.15 8.38 10.81
CA ASN A 139 -8.55 9.75 11.20
C ASN A 139 -8.74 9.95 12.72
N ASN A 140 -8.26 9.02 13.56
CA ASN A 140 -8.48 9.09 15.01
C ASN A 140 -7.47 10.03 15.69
N THR A 141 -7.81 11.32 15.76
CA THR A 141 -6.91 12.40 16.23
C THR A 141 -6.46 12.24 17.67
N ALA A 142 -7.28 11.67 18.54
CA ALA A 142 -6.91 11.40 19.95
C ALA A 142 -5.78 10.37 20.05
N ALA A 143 -5.83 9.31 19.25
CA ALA A 143 -4.79 8.29 19.20
C ALA A 143 -3.46 8.84 18.64
N GLN A 144 -3.52 9.80 17.72
CA GLN A 144 -2.34 10.38 17.06
C GLN A 144 -1.51 11.32 17.95
N ARG A 145 -2.16 12.06 18.86
CA ARG A 145 -1.51 13.09 19.68
C ARG A 145 -0.51 12.52 20.67
N ASP A 146 -0.88 11.44 21.34
CA ASP A 146 -0.07 10.86 22.42
C ASP A 146 1.04 9.92 21.92
N VAL A 147 1.00 9.51 20.66
CA VAL A 147 1.97 8.55 20.11
C VAL A 147 3.21 9.30 19.66
N LEU A 148 4.37 8.87 20.12
CA LEU A 148 5.67 9.31 19.65
C LEU A 148 6.17 8.37 18.56
N VAL A 149 6.91 8.94 17.62
CA VAL A 149 7.61 8.18 16.57
C VAL A 149 9.09 8.45 16.71
N GLY A 150 9.89 7.41 16.57
CA GLY A 150 11.32 7.56 16.64
C GLY A 150 12.08 6.45 15.95
N CYS A 151 13.38 6.67 15.84
CA CYS A 151 14.30 5.74 15.21
C CYS A 151 15.57 5.66 16.05
N LYS A 152 16.05 4.43 16.33
CA LYS A 152 17.28 4.20 17.12
C LYS A 152 17.29 4.96 18.47
N GLY A 153 16.13 5.02 19.14
CA GLY A 153 15.96 5.71 20.43
C GLY A 153 15.87 7.24 20.36
N ARG A 154 15.84 7.85 19.17
CA ARG A 154 15.66 9.29 18.98
C ARG A 154 14.23 9.59 18.55
N ILE A 155 13.60 10.56 19.22
CA ILE A 155 12.23 11.00 18.95
C ILE A 155 12.24 11.97 17.77
N MET A 156 11.24 11.87 16.89
CA MET A 156 10.99 12.78 15.77
C MET A 156 9.81 13.70 16.10
N ASN A 157 9.87 14.94 15.64
CA ASN A 157 8.75 15.87 15.79
C ASN A 157 7.67 15.58 14.74
N ASN A 158 6.44 16.02 14.98
CA ASN A 158 5.30 15.75 14.09
C ASN A 158 5.43 16.43 12.73
N ASP A 159 6.01 17.62 12.72
CA ASP A 159 6.18 18.46 11.53
C ASP A 159 7.48 18.14 10.77
N ASP A 160 8.31 17.24 11.31
CA ASP A 160 9.54 16.83 10.63
C ASP A 160 9.20 15.98 9.40
N ASN A 161 9.94 16.23 8.33
CA ASN A 161 9.94 15.34 7.17
C ASN A 161 10.57 13.99 7.56
N LEU A 162 9.84 12.90 7.31
CA LEU A 162 10.24 11.56 7.72
C LEU A 162 11.54 11.09 7.04
N ALA A 163 11.73 11.41 5.76
CA ALA A 163 12.93 11.04 5.02
C ALA A 163 14.18 11.76 5.56
N LEU A 164 14.04 13.05 5.91
CA LEU A 164 15.14 13.82 6.50
C LEU A 164 15.46 13.37 7.93
N ALA A 165 14.43 13.17 8.76
CA ALA A 165 14.59 12.71 10.13
C ALA A 165 15.24 11.32 10.19
N THR A 166 14.82 10.38 9.35
CA THR A 166 15.41 9.04 9.26
C THR A 166 16.85 9.07 8.76
N ARG A 167 17.16 9.94 7.79
CA ARG A 167 18.54 10.16 7.32
C ARG A 167 19.45 10.70 8.43
N ALA A 168 18.95 11.61 9.27
CA ALA A 168 19.70 12.21 10.37
C ALA A 168 19.89 11.25 11.55
N PHE A 169 18.84 10.53 11.95
CA PHE A 169 18.85 9.68 13.14
C PHE A 169 19.30 8.24 12.89
N CYS A 170 18.88 7.64 11.78
CA CYS A 170 19.08 6.22 11.50
C CYS A 170 19.47 5.96 10.04
N LYS A 171 20.61 6.52 9.64
CA LYS A 171 21.21 6.35 8.32
C LYS A 171 21.27 4.86 7.92
N ARG A 172 20.60 4.52 6.81
CA ARG A 172 20.52 3.17 6.20
C ARG A 172 19.82 2.08 7.01
N ASP A 173 19.29 2.37 8.20
CA ASP A 173 18.49 1.41 8.98
C ASP A 173 17.15 2.04 9.40
N PRO A 174 16.19 2.19 8.46
CA PRO A 174 14.93 2.90 8.68
C PRO A 174 13.92 2.04 9.47
N ARG A 175 14.26 1.73 10.73
CA ARG A 175 13.39 1.04 11.69
C ARG A 175 12.70 2.05 12.59
N LEU A 176 11.47 2.37 12.25
CA LEU A 176 10.66 3.31 13.01
C LEU A 176 9.90 2.55 14.09
N VAL A 177 9.92 3.09 15.30
CA VAL A 177 9.17 2.58 16.44
C VAL A 177 8.14 3.63 16.82
N LEU A 178 6.90 3.17 17.03
CA LEU A 178 5.82 3.97 17.59
C LEU A 178 5.59 3.54 19.04
N TRP A 179 5.59 4.50 19.95
CA TRP A 179 5.31 4.26 21.37
C TRP A 179 4.57 5.42 22.01
N ARG A 180 3.92 5.17 23.14
CA ARG A 180 3.35 6.22 23.97
C ARG A 180 4.20 6.34 25.22
N GLU A 181 4.50 7.58 25.61
CA GLU A 181 5.06 7.84 26.94
C GLU A 181 3.92 7.68 27.96
N GLY A 182 4.12 6.85 28.98
CA GLY A 182 3.13 6.75 30.06
C GLY A 182 2.94 8.13 30.67
N ARG A 183 1.68 8.54 30.95
CA ARG A 183 1.48 9.66 31.86
C ARG A 183 2.12 9.25 33.18
N ILE A 184 3.25 9.84 33.52
CA ILE A 184 3.70 9.86 34.91
C ILE A 184 2.58 10.59 35.63
N ALA A 185 1.75 9.84 36.36
CA ALA A 185 0.85 10.44 37.32
C ALA A 185 1.76 11.10 38.37
N SER A 186 1.94 12.41 38.23
CA SER A 186 2.54 13.27 39.24
C SER A 186 1.60 13.42 40.42
#